data_AF-A0A661UNS7-F1
#
_entry.id   AF-A0A661UNS7-F1
#
_cell.length_a   1.000
_cell.length_b   1.000
_cell.length_c   1.000
_cell.angle_alpha   90.00
_cell.angle_beta   90.00
_cell.angle_gamma   90.00
#
_symmetry.space_group_name_H-M   'P 1'
#
loop_
_entity.id
_entity.type
_entity.pdbx_description
1 polymer ?
#
loop_
_entity_poly.entity_id
_entity_poly.type
_entity_poly.pdbx_seq_one_letter_code
_entity_poly.pdbx_strand_id
1 'polypeptide(L)'
;DIVISYTFLDLEGIMGNYHPDFLHGADSYYSEQIIWEIRQNEYDVMSITDIDIELNDNFATAFFTLTFDEQTTQEPSAEFGDMSYFYREYDDWKICGKNFTQP
;
A
#
# COMPACT_ATOMS: atom_id res chain seq x y z
N ASP A 1 6.48 8.01 -2.31
CA ASP A 1 5.45 8.98 -1.88
C ASP A 1 4.86 8.63 -0.52
N ILE A 2 4.33 7.41 -0.34
CA ILE A 2 3.72 6.98 0.94
C ILE A 2 4.61 7.22 2.17
N VAL A 3 5.89 6.85 2.16
CA VAL A 3 6.80 7.06 3.32
C VAL A 3 6.95 8.55 3.67
N ILE A 4 6.98 9.43 2.65
CA ILE A 4 7.08 10.88 2.86
C ILE A 4 5.78 11.38 3.51
N SER A 5 4.63 11.04 2.94
CA SER A 5 3.32 11.40 3.49
C SER A 5 3.12 10.85 4.90
N TYR A 6 3.57 9.62 5.17
CA TYR A 6 3.56 9.03 6.51
C TYR A 6 4.36 9.87 7.51
N THR A 7 5.58 10.27 7.15
CA THR A 7 6.47 11.09 7.99
C THR A 7 5.84 12.44 8.37
N PHE A 8 4.99 12.99 7.50
CA PHE A 8 4.31 14.28 7.73
C PHE A 8 2.89 14.14 8.28
N LEU A 9 2.45 12.93 8.67
CA LEU A 9 1.09 12.65 9.11
C LEU A 9 0.02 13.08 8.08
N ASP A 10 0.35 12.96 6.81
CA ASP A 10 -0.48 13.34 5.67
C ASP A 10 -1.24 12.11 5.14
N LEU A 11 -2.37 11.80 5.79
CA LEU A 11 -3.23 10.69 5.40
C LEU A 11 -3.78 10.85 3.98
N GLU A 12 -4.12 12.07 3.56
CA GLU A 12 -4.62 12.33 2.21
C GLU A 12 -3.54 12.03 1.17
N GLY A 13 -2.29 12.41 1.44
CA GLY A 13 -1.14 12.08 0.63
C GLY A 13 -0.87 10.57 0.52
N ILE A 14 -1.07 9.81 1.60
CA ILE A 14 -0.99 8.33 1.55
C ILE A 14 -2.10 7.79 0.67
N MET A 15 -3.36 8.11 1.00
CA MET A 15 -4.55 7.55 0.35
C MET A 15 -4.68 7.97 -1.11
N GLY A 16 -4.08 9.10 -1.53
CA GLY A 16 -3.98 9.50 -2.93
C GLY A 16 -3.19 8.54 -3.84
N ASN A 17 -2.44 7.60 -3.25
CA ASN A 17 -1.77 6.52 -3.98
C ASN A 17 -2.67 5.30 -4.18
N TYR A 18 -3.82 5.22 -3.51
CA TYR A 18 -4.74 4.09 -3.60
C TYR A 18 -5.82 4.33 -4.66
N HIS A 19 -6.22 3.27 -5.36
CA HIS A 19 -7.35 3.31 -6.28
C HIS A 19 -8.66 3.35 -5.48
N PRO A 20 -9.68 4.16 -5.86
CA PRO A 20 -10.94 4.24 -5.11
C PRO A 20 -11.67 2.90 -4.92
N ASP A 21 -11.57 2.01 -5.92
CA ASP A 21 -12.09 0.64 -5.86
C ASP A 21 -11.10 -0.38 -5.25
N PHE A 22 -10.16 0.05 -4.41
CA PHE A 22 -9.22 -0.83 -3.74
C PHE A 22 -9.92 -1.99 -3.04
N LEU A 23 -9.40 -3.21 -3.23
CA LEU A 23 -9.87 -4.40 -2.55
C LEU A 23 -8.74 -5.40 -2.26
N HIS A 24 -8.49 -5.66 -0.98
CA HIS A 24 -7.56 -6.70 -0.52
C HIS A 24 -8.24 -7.55 0.55
N GLY A 25 -8.61 -8.80 0.23
CA GLY A 25 -9.39 -9.63 1.13
C GLY A 25 -10.74 -8.99 1.48
N ALA A 26 -10.92 -8.61 2.74
CA ALA A 26 -12.11 -7.89 3.22
C ALA A 26 -11.89 -6.37 3.32
N ASP A 27 -10.67 -5.89 3.08
CA ASP A 27 -10.30 -4.50 3.24
C ASP A 27 -10.55 -3.70 1.97
N SER A 28 -11.27 -2.59 2.14
CA SER A 28 -11.63 -1.63 1.10
C SER A 28 -10.79 -0.36 1.22
N TYR A 29 -10.87 0.54 0.24
CA TYR A 29 -10.24 1.87 0.33
C TYR A 29 -10.53 2.58 1.66
N TYR A 30 -11.78 2.51 2.16
CA TYR A 30 -12.14 3.14 3.44
C TYR A 30 -11.59 2.38 4.65
N SER A 31 -11.46 1.05 4.56
CA SER A 31 -10.81 0.25 5.60
C SER A 31 -9.33 0.63 5.69
N GLU A 32 -8.66 0.75 4.55
CA GLU A 32 -7.26 1.16 4.46
C GLU A 32 -7.02 2.54 5.06
N GLN A 33 -7.93 3.49 4.80
CA GLN A 33 -7.82 4.81 5.42
C GLN A 33 -7.79 4.71 6.95
N ILE A 34 -8.67 3.90 7.55
CA ILE A 34 -8.71 3.68 9.00
C ILE A 34 -7.44 2.95 9.48
N ILE A 35 -6.97 1.95 8.73
CA ILE A 35 -5.75 1.22 9.04
C ILE A 35 -4.54 2.16 9.05
N TRP A 36 -4.44 3.08 8.10
CA TRP A 36 -3.39 4.10 8.07
C TRP A 36 -3.47 5.08 9.24
N GLU A 37 -4.67 5.54 9.60
CA GLU A 37 -4.87 6.36 10.80
C GLU A 37 -4.40 5.63 12.06
N ILE A 38 -4.71 4.34 12.19
CA ILE A 38 -4.26 3.52 13.32
C ILE A 38 -2.73 3.39 13.30
N ARG A 39 -2.14 3.01 12.16
CA ARG A 39 -0.68 2.88 12.02
C ARG A 39 0.05 4.17 12.41
N GLN A 40 -0.42 5.33 11.96
CA GLN A 40 0.17 6.64 12.28
C GLN A 40 0.05 7.02 13.77
N ASN A 41 -0.93 6.49 14.50
CA ASN A 41 -1.05 6.69 15.94
C ASN A 41 -0.23 5.67 16.75
N GLU A 42 0.04 4.50 16.18
CA GLU A 42 0.77 3.41 16.84
C GLU A 42 2.28 3.45 16.61
N TYR A 43 2.73 3.92 15.44
CA TYR A 43 4.12 3.88 15.00
C TYR A 43 4.63 5.24 14.54
N ASP A 44 5.79 5.62 15.04
CA ASP A 44 6.40 6.93 14.75
C ASP A 44 7.13 6.94 13.41
N VAL A 45 7.76 5.81 13.05
CA VAL A 45 8.64 5.71 11.88
C VAL A 45 8.21 4.56 10.97
N MET A 46 8.20 4.82 9.67
CA MET A 46 7.97 3.84 8.62
C MET A 46 9.15 3.83 7.64
N SER A 47 9.56 2.65 7.19
CA SER A 47 10.52 2.51 6.10
C SER A 47 10.21 1.31 5.20
N ILE A 48 10.64 1.40 3.94
CA ILE A 48 10.51 0.36 2.92
C ILE A 48 11.91 0.07 2.37
N THR A 49 12.31 -1.20 2.36
CA THR A 49 13.59 -1.66 1.80
C THR A 49 13.43 -2.91 0.93
N ASP A 50 14.50 -3.32 0.26
CA ASP A 50 14.58 -4.59 -0.49
C ASP A 50 13.51 -4.74 -1.58
N ILE A 51 13.26 -3.66 -2.31
CA ILE A 51 12.18 -3.59 -3.30
C ILE A 51 12.56 -4.40 -4.55
N ASP A 52 11.68 -5.32 -4.93
CA ASP A 52 11.63 -5.99 -6.23
C ASP A 52 10.24 -5.79 -6.86
N ILE A 53 10.16 -5.73 -8.19
CA ILE A 53 8.90 -5.42 -8.88
C ILE A 53 8.70 -6.37 -10.05
N GLU A 54 7.58 -7.08 -10.03
CA GLU A 54 7.10 -7.89 -11.14
C GLU A 54 6.01 -7.14 -11.91
N LEU A 55 6.26 -6.90 -13.21
CA LEU A 55 5.32 -6.23 -14.11
C LEU A 55 4.53 -7.25 -14.93
N ASN A 56 3.22 -7.03 -15.05
CA ASN A 56 2.32 -7.81 -15.89
C ASN A 56 1.29 -6.89 -16.57
N ASP A 57 1.63 -6.41 -17.77
CA ASP A 57 0.84 -5.44 -18.54
C ASP A 57 0.47 -4.18 -17.75
N ASN A 58 -0.79 -4.06 -17.35
CA ASN A 58 -1.30 -2.94 -16.55
C ASN A 58 -1.30 -3.23 -15.05
N PHE A 59 -0.73 -4.35 -14.62
CA PHE A 59 -0.58 -4.73 -13.22
C PHE A 59 0.88 -4.79 -12.84
N ALA A 60 1.16 -4.54 -11.57
CA ALA A 60 2.45 -4.81 -10.96
C ALA A 60 2.26 -5.40 -9.57
N THR A 61 3.17 -6.28 -9.18
CA THR A 61 3.33 -6.72 -7.80
C THR A 61 4.68 -6.23 -7.30
N ALA A 62 4.68 -5.43 -6.25
CA ALA A 62 5.89 -5.01 -5.56
C ALA A 62 6.14 -5.93 -4.38
N PHE A 63 7.38 -6.43 -4.27
CA PHE A 63 7.86 -7.23 -3.16
C PHE A 63 8.84 -6.37 -2.36
N PHE A 64 8.66 -6.24 -1.05
CA PHE A 64 9.53 -5.40 -0.22
C PHE A 64 9.47 -5.77 1.26
N THR A 65 10.44 -5.26 2.00
CA THR A 65 10.45 -5.27 3.46
C THR A 65 9.80 -3.99 3.96
N LEU A 66 8.71 -4.10 4.73
CA LEU A 66 8.07 -2.98 5.40
C LEU A 66 8.42 -2.99 6.89
N THR A 67 8.90 -1.87 7.40
CA THR A 67 9.24 -1.73 8.82
C THR A 67 8.51 -0.54 9.42
N PHE A 68 7.75 -0.80 10.48
CA PHE A 68 7.20 0.21 11.39
C PHE A 68 7.96 0.13 12.73
N ASP A 69 8.67 1.20 13.07
CA ASP A 69 9.62 1.24 14.20
C ASP A 69 10.59 0.04 14.21
N GLU A 70 10.37 -0.96 15.09
CA GLU A 70 11.18 -2.19 15.18
C GLU A 70 10.47 -3.42 14.57
N GLN A 71 9.21 -3.29 14.15
CA GLN A 71 8.40 -4.37 13.61
C GLN A 71 8.54 -4.44 12.09
N THR A 72 8.93 -5.62 11.58
CA THR A 72 9.21 -5.81 10.15
C THR A 72 8.34 -6.92 9.58
N THR A 73 7.75 -6.66 8.42
CA THR A 73 6.96 -7.60 7.63
C THR A 73 7.50 -7.68 6.20
N GLN A 74 7.19 -8.78 5.52
CA GLN A 74 7.42 -8.94 4.09
C GLN A 74 6.09 -8.71 3.37
N GLU A 75 6.17 -7.93 2.30
CA GLU A 75 5.06 -7.51 1.44
C GLU A 75 5.32 -8.04 0.02
N PRO A 76 4.35 -8.70 -0.64
CA PRO A 76 3.19 -9.34 -0.03
C PRO A 76 3.60 -10.61 0.73
N SER A 77 2.77 -11.02 1.68
CA SER A 77 2.88 -12.32 2.37
C SER A 77 1.51 -12.99 2.46
N ALA A 78 1.36 -14.01 3.32
CA ALA A 78 0.07 -14.65 3.57
C ALA A 78 -0.90 -13.74 4.35
N GLU A 79 -0.37 -12.81 5.14
CA GLU A 79 -1.12 -11.95 6.06
C GLU A 79 -1.09 -10.47 5.64
N PHE A 80 -0.10 -10.07 4.85
CA PHE A 80 0.14 -8.69 4.43
C PHE A 80 0.22 -8.58 2.90
N GLY A 81 0.08 -7.37 2.36
CA GLY A 81 -0.02 -7.17 0.92
C GLY A 81 -0.92 -6.00 0.51
N ASP A 82 -1.47 -5.25 1.45
CA ASP A 82 -2.32 -4.09 1.19
C ASP A 82 -1.60 -3.00 0.38
N MET A 83 -0.27 -3.00 0.38
CA MET A 83 0.56 -2.04 -0.36
C MET A 83 1.26 -2.64 -1.60
N SER A 84 1.04 -3.93 -1.87
CA SER A 84 1.87 -4.70 -2.82
C SER A 84 1.34 -4.76 -4.25
N TYR A 85 0.04 -4.51 -4.46
CA TYR A 85 -0.61 -4.74 -5.76
C TYR A 85 -0.99 -3.43 -6.41
N PHE A 86 -0.51 -3.23 -7.64
CA PHE A 86 -0.70 -2.00 -8.38
C PHE A 86 -1.45 -2.26 -9.68
N TYR A 87 -2.26 -1.28 -10.07
CA TYR A 87 -2.91 -1.20 -11.37
C TYR A 87 -2.57 0.14 -12.02
N ARG A 88 -2.29 0.13 -13.33
CA ARG A 88 -2.01 1.32 -14.12
C ARG A 88 -3.29 1.81 -14.79
N GLU A 89 -3.73 3.00 -14.41
CA GLU A 89 -4.87 3.70 -14.99
C GLU A 89 -4.40 5.04 -15.60
N TYR A 90 -4.65 5.25 -16.90
CA TYR A 90 -4.25 6.46 -17.62
C TYR A 90 -2.78 6.91 -17.41
N ASP A 91 -1.86 5.95 -17.46
CA ASP A 91 -0.41 6.12 -17.21
C ASP A 91 -0.02 6.47 -15.75
N ASP A 92 -0.95 6.43 -14.80
CA ASP A 92 -0.68 6.56 -13.36
C ASP A 92 -0.81 5.18 -12.67
N TRP A 93 0.11 4.89 -11.74
CA TRP A 93 0.09 3.64 -10.98
C TRP A 93 -0.61 3.87 -9.63
N LYS A 94 -1.62 3.06 -9.34
CA LYS A 94 -2.36 3.09 -8.08
C LYS A 94 -2.28 1.76 -7.37
N ILE A 95 -2.19 1.79 -6.04
CA ILE A 95 -2.35 0.62 -5.20
C ILE A 95 -3.81 0.18 -5.28
N CYS A 96 -4.05 -1.04 -5.75
CA CYS A 96 -5.40 -1.54 -6.02
C CYS A 96 -5.80 -2.70 -5.11
N GLY A 97 -4.84 -3.37 -4.48
CA GLY A 97 -5.09 -4.57 -3.68
C GLY A 97 -5.22 -5.83 -4.55
N LYS A 98 -5.08 -6.99 -3.90
CA LYS A 98 -4.96 -8.29 -4.60
C LYS A 98 -6.25 -8.72 -5.31
N ASN A 99 -7.39 -8.33 -4.75
CA ASN A 99 -8.71 -8.75 -5.21
C ASN A 99 -9.35 -7.71 -6.14
N PHE A 100 -8.60 -6.68 -6.52
CA PHE A 100 -9.04 -5.70 -7.50
C PHE A 100 -9.43 -6.36 -8.82
N THR A 101 -10.54 -5.92 -9.37
CA THR A 101 -10.97 -6.25 -10.72
C THR A 101 -11.04 -4.99 -11.53
N GLN A 102 -10.56 -5.03 -12.78
CA GLN A 102 -10.67 -3.88 -13.68
C GLN A 102 -12.14 -3.43 -13.76
N PRO A 103 -12.40 -2.11 -13.65
CA PRO A 103 -13.74 -1.55 -13.81
C PRO A 103 -14.31 -1.77 -15.23
#